data_AF-A0A6G9CVZ7-F1
#
_entry.id   AF-A0A6G9CVZ7-F1
#
_cell.length_a   1.000
_cell.length_b   1.000
_cell.length_c   1.000
_cell.angle_alpha   90.00
_cell.angle_beta   90.00
_cell.angle_gamma   90.00
#
_symmetry.space_group_name_H-M   'P 1'
#
loop_
_entity.id
_entity.type
_entity.pdbx_description
1 polymer ?
#
loop_
_entity_poly.entity_id
_entity_poly.type
_entity_poly.pdbx_seq_one_letter_code
_entity_poly.pdbx_strand_id
1 'polypeptide(L)'
;MIGEFACSPRYQGAGSSQVVPTKLDNALDAILDLEGADRVTFAPGFTFDGTPDDDMVTEAVDAARRADVAVLFLGLPSATESEGFDRTDIELPADQIALLEAVHGANPNTVVVLANGGVVSIEPWKDHAAAILEGWLLGQAGGSAIADLLFGITNPSGRLTETIPLRLQDNPSYLHFPGSQQHVRYGEGLYVGYRYYDSALREVAYPFGFGLSYTTFDITDTSVEAGENSAEVTVTVRNSGDRSGSSVVQVYVHDASASIDRPAQELKGFAKVHLDPDESATVTITLDSRAFAYWSVTEKDWAIEAGDYEIRVGFSSRDIATTDTITLAGNVGVGTLDAMSTIGEWLAHPVGSAVLGAAMAAAAGDGAQAVSPEMMALAGSMPLGKLATFGLGITEEQVEQLVAAAAQPAS
;
A
#
# COMPACT_ATOMS: atom_id res chain seq x y z
N MET A 1 10.67 -29.31 -12.90
CA MET A 1 9.41 -28.92 -12.25
C MET A 1 9.35 -29.63 -10.91
N ILE A 2 9.24 -28.89 -9.81
CA ILE A 2 9.25 -29.43 -8.45
C ILE A 2 8.05 -28.86 -7.69
N GLY A 3 7.37 -29.67 -6.87
CA GLY A 3 6.24 -29.22 -6.05
C GLY A 3 4.89 -29.71 -6.56
N GLU A 4 4.09 -30.31 -5.67
CA GLU A 4 2.78 -30.90 -5.98
C GLU A 4 1.77 -29.90 -6.58
N PHE A 5 1.90 -28.60 -6.26
CA PHE A 5 1.06 -27.55 -6.85
C PHE A 5 1.18 -27.44 -8.38
N ALA A 6 2.25 -27.96 -9.00
CA ALA A 6 2.43 -27.94 -10.45
C ALA A 6 1.43 -28.85 -11.19
N CYS A 7 1.06 -29.99 -10.60
CA CYS A 7 0.10 -30.96 -11.15
C CYS A 7 -1.26 -30.92 -10.45
N SER A 8 -1.28 -30.58 -9.16
CA SER A 8 -2.48 -30.43 -8.33
C SER A 8 -2.68 -28.96 -7.94
N PRO A 9 -3.22 -28.12 -8.85
CA PRO A 9 -3.19 -26.67 -8.68
C PRO A 9 -4.04 -26.19 -7.49
N ARG A 10 -3.53 -25.18 -6.78
CA ARG A 10 -4.27 -24.39 -5.80
C ARG A 10 -4.77 -23.11 -6.49
N TYR A 11 -6.02 -23.13 -6.96
CA TYR A 11 -6.53 -22.14 -7.91
C TYR A 11 -7.74 -21.32 -7.42
N GLN A 12 -8.30 -21.65 -6.26
CA GLN A 12 -9.44 -20.96 -5.68
C GLN A 12 -9.42 -21.06 -4.17
N GLY A 13 -10.29 -20.31 -3.48
CA GLY A 13 -10.46 -20.41 -2.03
C GLY A 13 -10.94 -21.80 -1.58
N ALA A 14 -10.99 -22.01 -0.27
CA ALA A 14 -11.67 -23.16 0.32
C ALA A 14 -12.94 -22.70 1.06
N GLY A 15 -13.82 -23.65 1.42
CA GLY A 15 -15.12 -23.36 2.02
C GLY A 15 -16.22 -23.10 0.97
N SER A 16 -17.15 -22.20 1.28
CA SER A 16 -18.34 -21.92 0.47
C SER A 16 -18.05 -21.28 -0.90
N SER A 17 -16.84 -20.77 -1.11
CA SER A 17 -16.40 -20.16 -2.37
C SER A 17 -16.02 -21.18 -3.47
N GLN A 18 -16.06 -22.49 -3.16
CA GLN A 18 -15.66 -23.52 -4.11
C GLN A 18 -16.60 -23.62 -5.31
N VAL A 19 -16.02 -23.57 -6.50
CA VAL A 19 -16.68 -23.74 -7.78
C VAL A 19 -16.10 -24.97 -8.48
N VAL A 20 -16.98 -25.77 -9.09
CA VAL A 20 -16.55 -26.85 -10.00
C VAL A 20 -16.19 -26.20 -11.35
N PRO A 21 -14.91 -26.20 -11.76
CA PRO A 21 -14.50 -25.54 -12.99
C PRO A 21 -15.03 -26.27 -14.23
N THR A 22 -15.23 -25.54 -15.33
CA THR A 22 -15.63 -26.15 -16.61
C THR A 22 -14.50 -27.02 -17.18
N LYS A 23 -13.27 -26.52 -17.05
CA LYS A 23 -12.02 -27.23 -17.36
C LYS A 23 -10.94 -26.65 -16.45
N LEU A 24 -10.26 -27.51 -15.71
CA LEU A 24 -9.11 -27.14 -14.90
C LEU A 24 -7.84 -27.60 -15.62
N ASP A 25 -6.91 -26.69 -15.86
CA ASP A 25 -5.55 -27.02 -16.30
C ASP A 25 -4.57 -27.01 -15.12
N ASN A 26 -3.35 -27.49 -15.38
CA ASN A 26 -2.24 -27.44 -14.43
C ASN A 26 -0.95 -27.03 -15.16
N ALA A 27 0.02 -26.51 -14.42
CA ALA A 27 1.24 -25.95 -15.00
C ALA A 27 2.17 -27.04 -15.55
N LEU A 28 2.17 -28.24 -14.98
CA LEU A 28 2.97 -29.36 -15.47
C LEU A 28 2.59 -29.73 -16.91
N ASP A 29 1.31 -29.97 -17.15
CA ASP A 29 0.81 -30.32 -18.49
C ASP A 29 1.04 -29.19 -19.49
N ALA A 30 0.77 -27.94 -19.10
CA ALA A 30 0.97 -26.78 -19.98
C ALA A 30 2.45 -26.61 -20.39
N ILE A 31 3.39 -26.84 -19.47
CA ILE A 31 4.82 -26.70 -19.75
C ILE A 31 5.34 -27.92 -20.54
N LEU A 32 4.81 -29.12 -20.29
CA LEU A 32 5.08 -30.29 -21.11
C LEU A 32 4.64 -30.09 -22.56
N ASP A 33 3.50 -29.45 -22.79
CA ASP A 33 3.00 -29.11 -24.13
C ASP A 33 3.91 -28.10 -24.86
N LEU A 34 4.54 -27.17 -24.14
CA LEU A 34 5.45 -26.16 -24.71
C LEU A 34 6.85 -26.72 -25.03
N GLU A 35 7.46 -27.47 -24.11
CA GLU A 35 8.88 -27.90 -24.23
C GLU A 35 9.07 -29.35 -24.67
N GLY A 36 8.03 -30.18 -24.53
CA GLY A 36 8.07 -31.61 -24.78
C GLY A 36 8.54 -32.44 -23.58
N ALA A 37 7.99 -33.65 -23.45
CA ALA A 37 8.22 -34.55 -22.31
C ALA A 37 9.70 -34.95 -22.10
N ASP A 38 10.51 -34.95 -23.15
CA ASP A 38 11.93 -35.30 -23.05
C ASP A 38 12.77 -34.21 -22.37
N ARG A 39 12.24 -33.00 -22.21
CA ARG A 39 12.95 -31.84 -21.66
C ARG A 39 12.49 -31.42 -20.27
N VAL A 40 11.39 -31.99 -19.77
CA VAL A 40 10.79 -31.62 -18.49
C VAL A 40 10.77 -32.84 -17.58
N THR A 41 11.47 -32.75 -16.45
CA THR A 41 11.35 -33.72 -15.35
C THR A 41 10.50 -33.13 -14.24
N PHE A 42 9.60 -33.95 -13.68
CA PHE A 42 8.77 -33.60 -12.53
C PHE A 42 9.20 -34.40 -11.29
N ALA A 43 9.21 -33.75 -10.14
CA ALA A 43 9.33 -34.39 -8.83
C ALA A 43 8.39 -33.68 -7.84
N PRO A 44 7.57 -34.41 -7.05
CA PRO A 44 6.59 -33.77 -6.17
C PRO A 44 7.23 -33.00 -5.00
N GLY A 45 8.32 -33.52 -4.43
CA GLY A 45 9.13 -32.84 -3.41
C GLY A 45 8.53 -32.73 -2.00
N PHE A 46 7.21 -32.59 -1.86
CA PHE A 46 6.48 -32.55 -0.59
C PHE A 46 5.02 -33.00 -0.76
N THR A 47 4.33 -33.26 0.35
CA THR A 47 2.89 -33.55 0.39
C THR A 47 2.11 -32.40 1.03
N PHE A 48 0.84 -32.22 0.66
CA PHE A 48 0.01 -31.13 1.22
C PHE A 48 -0.30 -31.27 2.73
N ASP A 49 -0.11 -32.46 3.30
CA ASP A 49 -0.26 -32.69 4.74
C ASP A 49 1.02 -32.40 5.54
N GLY A 50 2.12 -32.06 4.85
CA GLY A 50 3.40 -31.72 5.47
C GLY A 50 4.14 -32.93 6.07
N THR A 51 3.76 -34.15 5.70
CA THR A 51 4.48 -35.36 6.13
C THR A 51 5.87 -35.38 5.49
N PRO A 52 6.96 -35.39 6.29
CA PRO A 52 8.31 -35.43 5.74
C PRO A 52 8.56 -36.72 4.94
N ASP A 53 9.17 -36.57 3.77
CA ASP A 53 9.57 -37.68 2.91
C ASP A 53 10.96 -37.39 2.28
N ASP A 54 12.00 -37.97 2.87
CA ASP A 54 13.39 -37.77 2.45
C ASP A 54 13.65 -38.32 1.03
N ASP A 55 12.90 -39.32 0.59
CA ASP A 55 13.04 -39.90 -0.76
C ASP A 55 12.49 -38.90 -1.80
N MET A 56 11.35 -38.25 -1.53
CA MET A 56 10.80 -37.18 -2.38
C MET A 56 11.74 -35.97 -2.47
N VAL A 57 12.36 -35.57 -1.35
CA VAL A 57 13.35 -34.49 -1.34
C VAL A 57 14.56 -34.87 -2.17
N THR A 58 15.07 -36.10 -2.00
CA THR A 58 16.23 -36.61 -2.77
C THR A 58 15.93 -36.64 -4.26
N GLU A 59 14.75 -37.12 -4.65
CA GLU A 59 14.30 -37.12 -6.05
C GLU A 59 14.26 -35.71 -6.64
N ALA A 60 13.68 -34.75 -5.92
CA ALA A 60 13.60 -33.36 -6.35
C ALA A 60 14.98 -32.71 -6.52
N VAL A 61 15.90 -32.95 -5.57
CA VAL A 61 17.28 -32.46 -5.63
C VAL A 61 18.04 -33.06 -6.81
N ASP A 62 17.91 -34.37 -7.06
CA ASP A 62 18.56 -35.03 -8.18
C ASP A 62 17.97 -34.64 -9.54
N ALA A 63 16.66 -34.31 -9.60
CA ALA A 63 16.05 -33.71 -10.78
C ALA A 63 16.60 -32.30 -11.04
N ALA A 64 16.67 -31.45 -10.01
CA ALA A 64 17.21 -30.10 -10.11
C ALA A 64 18.68 -30.07 -10.57
N ARG A 65 19.52 -30.97 -10.04
CA ARG A 65 20.95 -31.08 -10.41
C ARG A 65 21.17 -31.37 -11.90
N ARG A 66 20.21 -32.02 -12.55
CA ARG A 66 20.30 -32.43 -13.98
C ARG A 66 19.63 -31.45 -14.94
N ALA A 67 18.97 -30.41 -14.42
CA ALA A 67 18.22 -29.44 -15.23
C ALA A 67 18.99 -28.12 -15.37
N ASP A 68 18.75 -27.39 -16.45
CA ASP A 68 19.30 -26.03 -16.63
C ASP A 68 18.65 -25.03 -15.65
N VAL A 69 17.36 -25.22 -15.37
CA VAL A 69 16.53 -24.39 -14.47
C VAL A 69 15.65 -25.31 -13.63
N ALA A 70 15.54 -25.01 -12.34
CA ALA A 70 14.58 -25.65 -11.44
C ALA A 70 13.40 -24.70 -11.19
N VAL A 71 12.18 -25.11 -11.53
CA VAL A 71 10.96 -24.33 -11.23
C VAL A 71 10.21 -25.03 -10.11
N LEU A 72 10.07 -24.36 -8.97
CA LEU A 72 9.45 -24.86 -7.74
C LEU A 72 8.09 -24.19 -7.55
N PHE A 73 7.06 -24.99 -7.38
CA PHE A 73 5.71 -24.52 -7.06
C PHE A 73 5.48 -24.70 -5.57
N LEU A 74 5.45 -23.59 -4.84
CA LEU A 74 5.29 -23.53 -3.38
C LEU A 74 4.00 -22.76 -3.05
N GLY A 75 3.53 -22.87 -1.82
CA GLY A 75 2.30 -22.19 -1.42
C GLY A 75 1.61 -22.79 -0.22
N LEU A 76 0.35 -22.38 -0.05
CA LEU A 76 -0.48 -22.73 1.10
C LEU A 76 -1.51 -23.80 0.72
N PRO A 77 -1.48 -24.98 1.38
CA PRO A 77 -2.52 -25.99 1.20
C PRO A 77 -3.90 -25.46 1.60
N SER A 78 -4.96 -26.04 1.03
CA SER A 78 -6.35 -25.64 1.32
C SER A 78 -6.73 -25.71 2.81
N ALA A 79 -6.12 -26.62 3.57
CA ALA A 79 -6.33 -26.77 5.00
C ALA A 79 -5.78 -25.60 5.83
N THR A 80 -4.85 -24.82 5.27
CA THR A 80 -4.24 -23.65 5.93
C THR A 80 -4.93 -22.33 5.58
N GLU A 81 -5.81 -22.34 4.56
CA GLU A 81 -6.54 -21.18 4.06
C GLU A 81 -7.98 -21.56 3.71
N SER A 82 -8.83 -21.65 4.74
CA SER A 82 -10.24 -21.99 4.56
C SER A 82 -11.14 -21.04 5.35
N GLU A 83 -12.38 -20.93 4.86
CA GLU A 83 -13.43 -20.16 5.51
C GLU A 83 -13.64 -20.59 6.96
N GLY A 84 -13.85 -19.61 7.84
CA GLY A 84 -14.22 -19.82 9.23
C GLY A 84 -13.06 -19.75 10.22
N PHE A 85 -11.83 -19.50 9.75
CA PHE A 85 -10.68 -19.20 10.60
C PHE A 85 -9.70 -18.25 9.94
N ASP A 86 -8.87 -17.62 10.76
CA ASP A 86 -7.75 -16.80 10.34
C ASP A 86 -6.44 -17.57 10.53
N ARG A 87 -5.45 -17.32 9.66
CA ARG A 87 -4.08 -17.84 9.86
C ARG A 87 -3.43 -17.19 11.07
N THR A 88 -2.53 -17.92 11.73
CA THR A 88 -1.77 -17.43 12.90
C THR A 88 -0.42 -16.83 12.55
N ASP A 89 0.03 -17.04 11.33
CA ASP A 89 1.31 -16.60 10.78
C ASP A 89 1.18 -16.38 9.27
N ILE A 90 2.21 -15.80 8.66
CA ILE A 90 2.29 -15.57 7.22
C ILE A 90 3.35 -16.47 6.56
N GLU A 91 3.87 -17.48 7.25
CA GLU A 91 4.97 -18.27 6.72
C GLU A 91 4.49 -19.29 5.67
N LEU A 92 5.39 -19.69 4.78
CA LEU A 92 5.22 -20.92 4.01
C LEU A 92 5.51 -22.14 4.90
N PRO A 93 4.96 -23.33 4.58
CA PRO A 93 5.27 -24.55 5.31
C PRO A 93 6.78 -24.82 5.37
N ALA A 94 7.29 -25.18 6.55
CA ALA A 94 8.74 -25.29 6.79
C ALA A 94 9.42 -26.38 5.95
N ASP A 95 8.70 -27.45 5.62
CA ASP A 95 9.13 -28.52 4.72
C ASP A 95 9.33 -28.02 3.29
N GLN A 96 8.46 -27.12 2.81
CA GLN A 96 8.64 -26.45 1.51
C GLN A 96 9.86 -25.54 1.47
N ILE A 97 10.14 -24.82 2.57
CA ILE A 97 11.35 -23.98 2.69
C ILE A 97 12.62 -24.84 2.72
N ALA A 98 12.63 -25.92 3.50
CA ALA A 98 13.76 -26.86 3.53
C ALA A 98 14.03 -27.49 2.15
N LEU A 99 12.96 -27.83 1.41
CA LEU A 99 13.07 -28.30 0.03
C LEU A 99 13.67 -27.23 -0.89
N LEU A 100 13.21 -25.98 -0.81
CA LEU A 100 13.75 -24.86 -1.58
C LEU A 100 15.26 -24.69 -1.34
N GLU A 101 15.69 -24.68 -0.08
CA GLU A 101 17.10 -24.58 0.29
C GLU A 101 17.94 -25.73 -0.30
N ALA A 102 17.45 -26.97 -0.19
CA ALA A 102 18.13 -28.15 -0.72
C ALA A 102 18.23 -28.12 -2.26
N VAL A 103 17.16 -27.72 -2.94
CA VAL A 103 17.12 -27.59 -4.40
C VAL A 103 18.01 -26.47 -4.88
N HIS A 104 17.96 -25.29 -4.25
CA HIS A 104 18.84 -24.16 -4.56
C HIS A 104 20.32 -24.54 -4.42
N GLY A 105 20.68 -25.28 -3.36
CA GLY A 105 22.03 -25.80 -3.15
C GLY A 105 22.52 -26.74 -4.27
N ALA A 106 21.61 -27.42 -4.97
CA ALA A 106 21.92 -28.26 -6.12
C ALA A 106 21.84 -27.52 -7.46
N ASN A 107 20.99 -26.49 -7.56
CA ASN A 107 20.81 -25.67 -8.75
C ASN A 107 20.44 -24.22 -8.38
N PRO A 108 21.36 -23.25 -8.50
CA PRO A 108 21.09 -21.85 -8.15
C PRO A 108 20.14 -21.16 -9.14
N ASN A 109 19.89 -21.73 -10.33
CA ASN A 109 18.86 -21.25 -11.27
C ASN A 109 17.47 -21.74 -10.83
N THR A 110 17.10 -21.43 -9.59
CA THR A 110 15.85 -21.84 -8.98
C THR A 110 14.83 -20.71 -9.09
N VAL A 111 13.69 -20.98 -9.74
CA VAL A 111 12.54 -20.07 -9.86
C VAL A 111 11.44 -20.58 -8.96
N VAL A 112 10.82 -19.70 -8.17
CA VAL A 112 9.69 -20.03 -7.29
C VAL A 112 8.40 -19.47 -7.89
N VAL A 113 7.37 -20.30 -7.98
CA VAL A 113 5.99 -19.90 -8.30
C VAL A 113 5.13 -20.13 -7.06
N LEU A 114 4.46 -19.09 -6.59
CA LEU A 114 3.67 -19.11 -5.37
C LEU A 114 2.17 -19.32 -5.66
N ALA A 115 1.51 -20.11 -4.82
CA ALA A 115 0.06 -20.32 -4.82
C ALA A 115 -0.52 -20.15 -3.40
N ASN A 116 -1.05 -18.96 -3.10
CA ASN A 116 -1.56 -18.56 -1.79
C ASN A 116 -2.74 -17.59 -1.95
N GLY A 117 -3.73 -17.68 -1.07
CA GLY A 117 -4.87 -16.75 -1.08
C GLY A 117 -4.55 -15.41 -0.43
N GLY A 118 -3.82 -15.44 0.69
CA GLY A 118 -3.33 -14.25 1.38
C GLY A 118 -1.82 -14.07 1.24
N VAL A 119 -1.30 -12.97 1.80
CA VAL A 119 0.14 -12.70 1.85
C VAL A 119 0.91 -13.81 2.55
N VAL A 120 2.06 -14.17 1.98
CA VAL A 120 3.09 -14.99 2.63
C VAL A 120 4.39 -14.19 2.81
N SER A 121 5.19 -14.52 3.84
CA SER A 121 6.52 -13.97 4.03
C SER A 121 7.44 -14.42 2.88
N ILE A 122 8.23 -13.49 2.37
CA ILE A 122 9.20 -13.76 1.29
C ILE A 122 10.65 -13.54 1.79
N GLU A 123 10.85 -12.55 2.67
CA GLU A 123 12.17 -12.15 3.16
C GLU A 123 13.05 -13.30 3.66
N PRO A 124 12.55 -14.31 4.41
CA PRO A 124 13.40 -15.36 4.97
C PRO A 124 14.10 -16.26 3.95
N TRP A 125 13.55 -16.39 2.74
CA TRP A 125 13.99 -17.41 1.77
C TRP A 125 14.24 -16.86 0.35
N LYS A 126 13.95 -15.58 0.10
CA LYS A 126 14.07 -14.97 -1.23
C LYS A 126 15.45 -15.13 -1.88
N ASP A 127 16.52 -15.17 -1.08
CA ASP A 127 17.89 -15.32 -1.57
C ASP A 127 18.18 -16.74 -2.13
N HIS A 128 17.26 -17.68 -1.93
CA HIS A 128 17.29 -19.02 -2.54
C HIS A 128 16.52 -19.10 -3.86
N ALA A 129 15.93 -18.00 -4.33
CA ALA A 129 15.20 -17.92 -5.59
C ALA A 129 15.82 -16.87 -6.52
N ALA A 130 16.19 -17.29 -7.73
CA ALA A 130 16.63 -16.40 -8.81
C ALA A 130 15.48 -15.53 -9.34
N ALA A 131 14.24 -16.02 -9.27
CA ALA A 131 13.03 -15.26 -9.57
C ALA A 131 11.86 -15.80 -8.75
N ILE A 132 10.91 -14.93 -8.42
CA ILE A 132 9.68 -15.26 -7.70
C ILE A 132 8.49 -14.76 -8.53
N LEU A 133 7.58 -15.65 -8.87
CA LEU A 133 6.30 -15.36 -9.50
C LEU A 133 5.18 -15.58 -8.49
N GLU A 134 4.58 -14.49 -8.00
CA GLU A 134 3.39 -14.53 -7.15
C GLU A 134 2.14 -14.82 -8.01
N GLY A 135 1.60 -16.02 -7.87
CA GLY A 135 0.45 -16.50 -8.64
C GLY A 135 -0.90 -16.30 -7.96
N TRP A 136 -0.95 -16.07 -6.64
CA TRP A 136 -2.19 -16.05 -5.88
C TRP A 136 -3.06 -17.31 -6.14
N LEU A 137 -4.35 -17.11 -6.40
CA LEU A 137 -5.33 -18.13 -6.79
C LEU A 137 -5.88 -17.80 -8.19
N LEU A 138 -5.28 -18.38 -9.23
CA LEU A 138 -5.48 -17.98 -10.64
C LEU A 138 -6.76 -18.49 -11.33
N GLY A 139 -7.61 -19.23 -10.62
CA GLY A 139 -8.78 -19.87 -11.22
C GLY A 139 -8.43 -21.00 -12.20
N GLN A 140 -9.43 -21.42 -12.98
CA GLN A 140 -9.39 -22.69 -13.71
C GLN A 140 -8.36 -22.79 -14.86
N ALA A 141 -7.77 -21.66 -15.26
CA ALA A 141 -6.78 -21.57 -16.36
C ALA A 141 -5.40 -21.10 -15.85
N GLY A 142 -5.14 -21.26 -14.55
CA GLY A 142 -3.90 -20.80 -13.92
C GLY A 142 -2.65 -21.51 -14.42
N GLY A 143 -2.76 -22.80 -14.78
CA GLY A 143 -1.63 -23.59 -15.25
C GLY A 143 -1.05 -23.05 -16.56
N SER A 144 -1.91 -22.84 -17.56
CA SER A 144 -1.50 -22.24 -18.84
C SER A 144 -1.04 -20.78 -18.68
N ALA A 145 -1.70 -19.99 -17.82
CA ALA A 145 -1.28 -18.61 -17.58
C ALA A 145 0.13 -18.53 -16.97
N ILE A 146 0.45 -19.40 -16.01
CA ILE A 146 1.81 -19.50 -15.44
C ILE A 146 2.82 -19.91 -16.51
N ALA A 147 2.48 -20.89 -17.36
CA ALA A 147 3.35 -21.31 -18.45
C ALA A 147 3.65 -20.15 -19.41
N ASP A 148 2.62 -19.42 -19.86
CA ASP A 148 2.80 -18.26 -20.75
C ASP A 148 3.72 -17.19 -20.13
N LEU A 149 3.61 -16.96 -18.82
CA LEU A 149 4.45 -16.01 -18.10
C LEU A 149 5.89 -16.52 -17.97
N LEU A 150 6.11 -17.76 -17.56
CA LEU A 150 7.47 -18.31 -17.37
C LEU A 150 8.25 -18.38 -18.70
N PHE A 151 7.57 -18.64 -19.80
CA PHE A 151 8.18 -18.71 -21.14
C PHE A 151 8.23 -17.36 -21.86
N GLY A 152 7.71 -16.29 -21.24
CA GLY A 152 7.70 -14.96 -21.83
C GLY A 152 6.83 -14.83 -23.08
N ILE A 153 5.87 -15.75 -23.28
CA ILE A 153 4.79 -15.62 -24.27
C ILE A 153 3.92 -14.43 -23.90
N THR A 154 3.66 -14.26 -22.60
CA THR A 154 3.05 -13.06 -22.02
C THR A 154 4.00 -12.40 -21.03
N ASN A 155 4.02 -11.07 -21.00
CA ASN A 155 4.81 -10.28 -20.05
C ASN A 155 4.00 -10.04 -18.75
N PRO A 156 4.55 -10.34 -17.55
CA PRO A 156 3.87 -10.07 -16.28
C PRO A 156 3.60 -8.57 -16.12
N SER A 157 2.39 -8.25 -15.67
CA SER A 157 1.93 -6.86 -15.50
C SER A 157 0.98 -6.69 -14.31
N GLY A 158 1.06 -7.61 -13.35
CA GLY A 158 0.37 -7.52 -12.06
C GLY A 158 1.00 -6.47 -11.16
N ARG A 159 0.21 -5.90 -10.25
CA ARG A 159 0.65 -4.98 -9.21
C ARG A 159 0.07 -5.44 -7.89
N LEU A 160 0.88 -5.43 -6.83
CA LEU A 160 0.44 -5.84 -5.49
C LEU A 160 -0.72 -4.96 -5.00
N THR A 161 -1.83 -5.59 -4.62
CA THR A 161 -2.97 -4.91 -3.97
C THR A 161 -2.86 -4.92 -2.44
N GLU A 162 -1.87 -5.63 -1.91
CA GLU A 162 -1.55 -5.74 -0.49
C GLU A 162 -0.04 -5.52 -0.29
N THR A 163 0.34 -4.96 0.85
CA THR A 163 1.76 -4.86 1.21
C THR A 163 2.27 -6.22 1.69
N ILE A 164 3.41 -6.67 1.19
CA ILE A 164 4.12 -7.83 1.75
C ILE A 164 5.07 -7.31 2.83
N PRO A 165 4.77 -7.52 4.13
CA PRO A 165 5.60 -7.00 5.20
C PRO A 165 6.86 -7.84 5.38
N LEU A 166 7.87 -7.30 6.06
CA LEU A 166 9.02 -8.09 6.50
C LEU A 166 8.62 -9.13 7.55
N ARG A 167 7.65 -8.79 8.42
CA ARG A 167 7.13 -9.65 9.48
C ARG A 167 5.66 -9.36 9.74
N LEU A 168 4.88 -10.36 10.15
CA LEU A 168 3.47 -10.17 10.53
C LEU A 168 3.29 -9.14 11.65
N GLN A 169 4.23 -9.10 12.60
CA GLN A 169 4.21 -8.20 13.75
C GLN A 169 4.35 -6.72 13.38
N ASP A 170 4.84 -6.43 12.17
CA ASP A 170 4.96 -5.05 11.70
C ASP A 170 3.62 -4.50 11.19
N ASN A 171 2.59 -5.34 11.03
CA ASN A 171 1.26 -4.90 10.66
C ASN A 171 0.62 -4.06 11.78
N PRO A 172 0.07 -2.88 11.47
CA PRO A 172 -0.46 -1.97 12.49
C PRO A 172 -1.65 -2.54 13.28
N SER A 173 -2.38 -3.52 12.73
CA SER A 173 -3.48 -4.18 13.45
C SER A 173 -3.02 -5.33 14.36
N TYR A 174 -1.73 -5.72 14.32
CA TYR A 174 -1.23 -6.94 14.98
C TYR A 174 -1.53 -6.99 16.49
N LEU A 175 -1.42 -5.85 17.19
CA LEU A 175 -1.68 -5.78 18.63
C LEU A 175 -3.16 -5.82 19.00
N HIS A 176 -4.05 -5.53 18.04
CA HIS A 176 -5.48 -5.44 18.26
C HIS A 176 -6.24 -6.67 17.75
N PHE A 177 -5.66 -7.44 16.85
CA PHE A 177 -6.22 -8.66 16.29
C PHE A 177 -5.83 -9.90 17.12
N PRO A 178 -6.71 -10.90 17.34
CA PRO A 178 -8.11 -11.00 16.90
C PRO A 178 -9.11 -10.31 17.84
N GLY A 179 -8.63 -9.51 18.80
CA GLY A 179 -9.42 -8.89 19.83
C GLY A 179 -9.56 -9.75 21.09
N SER A 180 -10.40 -9.31 22.02
CA SER A 180 -10.67 -10.02 23.28
C SER A 180 -12.11 -9.79 23.72
N GLN A 181 -12.71 -10.76 24.42
CA GLN A 181 -14.06 -10.64 24.97
C GLN A 181 -15.10 -10.20 23.92
N GLN A 182 -15.05 -10.79 22.72
CA GLN A 182 -15.95 -10.48 21.59
C GLN A 182 -15.87 -9.04 21.06
N HIS A 183 -14.75 -8.35 21.33
CA HIS A 183 -14.52 -7.00 20.85
C HIS A 183 -13.12 -6.88 20.23
N VAL A 184 -13.07 -6.31 19.02
CA VAL A 184 -11.83 -5.93 18.34
C VAL A 184 -11.90 -4.42 18.09
N ARG A 185 -10.86 -3.69 18.52
CA ARG A 185 -10.74 -2.25 18.31
C ARG A 185 -9.80 -2.02 17.15
N TYR A 186 -10.24 -1.30 16.13
CA TYR A 186 -9.41 -0.91 14.99
C TYR A 186 -8.57 0.30 15.41
N GLY A 187 -7.56 0.04 16.24
CA GLY A 187 -6.75 1.07 16.90
C GLY A 187 -5.79 1.79 15.97
N GLU A 188 -5.49 1.17 14.83
CA GLU A 188 -4.69 1.73 13.73
C GLU A 188 -5.43 2.81 12.93
N GLY A 189 -6.75 2.93 13.08
CA GLY A 189 -7.54 3.96 12.40
C GLY A 189 -7.38 3.91 10.87
N LEU A 190 -6.94 5.01 10.26
CA LEU A 190 -6.71 5.12 8.81
C LEU A 190 -5.41 4.47 8.35
N TYR A 191 -4.50 4.15 9.28
CA TYR A 191 -3.19 3.60 9.00
C TYR A 191 -3.28 2.08 8.83
N VAL A 192 -3.97 1.63 7.78
CA VAL A 192 -4.07 0.22 7.39
C VAL A 192 -3.22 -0.04 6.14
N GLY A 193 -2.42 -1.10 6.17
CA GLY A 193 -1.55 -1.47 5.05
C GLY A 193 -0.52 -0.38 4.73
N TYR A 194 -0.32 -0.09 3.44
CA TYR A 194 0.70 0.88 2.99
C TYR A 194 0.54 2.28 3.61
N ARG A 195 -0.69 2.68 3.96
CA ARG A 195 -0.94 3.96 4.67
C ARG A 195 -0.14 4.04 5.97
N TYR A 196 -0.07 2.96 6.73
CA TYR A 196 0.79 2.89 7.91
C TYR A 196 2.26 2.84 7.53
N TYR A 197 2.66 1.88 6.69
CA TYR A 197 4.07 1.63 6.43
C TYR A 197 4.77 2.85 5.84
N ASP A 198 4.10 3.57 4.95
CA ASP A 198 4.63 4.78 4.33
C ASP A 198 4.67 5.94 5.32
N SER A 199 3.63 6.12 6.16
CA SER A 199 3.59 7.21 7.16
C SER A 199 4.57 7.00 8.31
N ALA A 200 4.76 5.75 8.73
CA ALA A 200 5.67 5.37 9.81
C ALA A 200 7.09 5.09 9.31
N LEU A 201 7.36 5.30 8.01
CA LEU A 201 8.66 5.06 7.36
C LEU A 201 9.22 3.66 7.68
N ARG A 202 8.34 2.65 7.61
CA ARG A 202 8.67 1.25 7.88
C ARG A 202 9.07 0.54 6.60
N GLU A 203 10.14 -0.23 6.66
CA GLU A 203 10.54 -1.12 5.58
C GLU A 203 9.54 -2.27 5.42
N VAL A 204 9.38 -2.70 4.17
CA VAL A 204 8.49 -3.79 3.75
C VAL A 204 9.23 -4.63 2.70
N ALA A 205 8.91 -5.92 2.60
CA ALA A 205 9.55 -6.78 1.60
C ALA A 205 9.18 -6.30 0.18
N TYR A 206 7.89 -6.04 -0.04
CA TYR A 206 7.38 -5.47 -1.28
C TYR A 206 6.24 -4.48 -1.01
N PRO A 207 6.33 -3.23 -1.51
CA PRO A 207 5.35 -2.20 -1.23
C PRO A 207 4.06 -2.39 -2.03
N PHE A 208 3.01 -1.69 -1.60
CA PHE A 208 1.75 -1.65 -2.34
C PHE A 208 1.97 -1.09 -3.76
N GLY A 209 1.27 -1.67 -4.73
CA GLY A 209 1.40 -1.30 -6.14
C GLY A 209 2.70 -1.78 -6.81
N PHE A 210 3.58 -2.53 -6.12
CA PHE A 210 4.79 -3.07 -6.71
C PHE A 210 4.50 -4.20 -7.71
N GLY A 211 5.33 -4.30 -8.75
CA GLY A 211 5.30 -5.41 -9.72
C GLY A 211 6.39 -5.24 -10.76
N LEU A 212 7.05 -6.33 -11.13
CA LEU A 212 8.09 -6.32 -12.16
C LEU A 212 7.49 -6.64 -13.54
N SER A 213 8.28 -6.40 -14.58
CA SER A 213 7.97 -6.70 -15.97
C SER A 213 9.23 -7.23 -16.67
N TYR A 214 9.05 -7.96 -17.77
CA TYR A 214 10.16 -8.35 -18.65
C TYR A 214 10.64 -7.22 -19.57
N THR A 215 10.01 -6.05 -19.50
CA THR A 215 10.44 -4.82 -20.19
C THR A 215 10.55 -3.67 -19.19
N THR A 216 11.13 -2.54 -19.61
CA THR A 216 11.23 -1.32 -18.81
C THR A 216 10.26 -0.25 -19.31
N PHE A 217 9.74 0.56 -18.39
CA PHE A 217 8.86 1.68 -18.71
C PHE A 217 9.37 2.95 -18.04
N ASP A 218 9.29 4.06 -18.75
CA ASP A 218 9.64 5.39 -18.26
C ASP A 218 8.41 6.29 -18.27
N ILE A 219 8.26 7.10 -17.22
CA ILE A 219 7.37 8.26 -17.25
C ILE A 219 8.18 9.41 -17.84
N THR A 220 7.83 9.84 -19.06
CA THR A 220 8.62 10.84 -19.81
C THR A 220 8.08 12.26 -19.67
N ASP A 221 6.80 12.40 -19.34
CA ASP A 221 6.16 13.71 -19.14
C ASP A 221 4.97 13.57 -18.16
N THR A 222 4.78 14.59 -17.33
CA THR A 222 3.62 14.71 -16.43
C THR A 222 3.11 16.14 -16.40
N SER A 223 1.79 16.29 -16.41
CA SER A 223 1.11 17.58 -16.23
C SER A 223 -0.06 17.41 -15.28
N VAL A 224 -0.24 18.39 -14.39
CA VAL A 224 -1.36 18.43 -13.45
C VAL A 224 -2.11 19.74 -13.64
N GLU A 225 -3.38 19.65 -14.01
CA GLU A 225 -4.26 20.80 -14.12
C GLU A 225 -5.23 20.83 -12.93
N ALA A 226 -5.09 21.83 -12.06
CA ALA A 226 -5.96 22.01 -10.91
C ALA A 226 -7.31 22.64 -11.32
N GLY A 227 -8.41 22.06 -10.83
CA GLY A 227 -9.72 22.69 -10.75
C GLY A 227 -9.95 23.33 -9.37
N GLU A 228 -11.19 23.66 -9.04
CA GLU A 228 -11.54 24.31 -7.76
C GLU A 228 -11.21 23.41 -6.55
N ASN A 229 -11.63 22.14 -6.62
CA ASN A 229 -11.37 21.08 -5.65
C ASN A 229 -11.25 19.75 -6.40
N SER A 230 -10.53 19.75 -7.52
CA SER A 230 -10.34 18.61 -8.40
C SER A 230 -9.01 18.77 -9.12
N ALA A 231 -8.52 17.72 -9.77
CA ALA A 231 -7.38 17.84 -10.68
C ALA A 231 -7.49 16.86 -11.85
N GLU A 232 -6.86 17.20 -12.96
CA GLU A 232 -6.65 16.28 -14.07
C GLU A 232 -5.14 16.02 -14.21
N VAL A 233 -4.75 14.75 -14.08
CA VAL A 233 -3.35 14.32 -14.15
C VAL A 233 -3.13 13.63 -15.49
N THR A 234 -2.27 14.22 -16.32
CA THR A 234 -1.87 13.66 -17.62
C THR A 234 -0.46 13.11 -17.51
N VAL A 235 -0.26 11.86 -17.94
CA VAL A 235 1.01 11.13 -17.82
C VAL A 235 1.35 10.48 -19.14
N THR A 236 2.54 10.75 -19.68
CA THR A 236 3.08 10.03 -20.84
C THR A 236 4.03 8.94 -20.38
N VAL A 237 3.73 7.70 -20.77
CA VAL A 237 4.54 6.52 -20.50
C VAL A 237 5.15 6.02 -21.79
N ARG A 238 6.43 5.67 -21.76
CA ARG A 238 7.14 5.00 -22.84
C ARG A 238 7.59 3.61 -22.42
N ASN A 239 7.46 2.63 -23.30
CA ASN A 239 8.17 1.37 -23.15
C ASN A 239 9.60 1.54 -23.68
N SER A 240 10.58 1.51 -22.78
CA SER A 240 11.99 1.72 -23.09
C SER A 240 12.81 0.43 -23.19
N GLY A 241 12.17 -0.72 -23.01
CA GLY A 241 12.80 -2.03 -23.18
C GLY A 241 12.56 -2.63 -24.56
N ASP A 242 12.91 -3.91 -24.71
CA ASP A 242 12.92 -4.65 -25.96
C ASP A 242 11.74 -5.63 -26.13
N ARG A 243 10.79 -5.63 -25.17
CA ARG A 243 9.62 -6.51 -25.17
C ARG A 243 8.33 -5.73 -25.05
N SER A 244 7.30 -6.20 -25.74
CA SER A 244 5.93 -5.72 -25.52
C SER A 244 5.50 -6.03 -24.08
N GLY A 245 4.70 -5.15 -23.48
CA GLY A 245 4.28 -5.31 -22.10
C GLY A 245 3.24 -4.30 -21.67
N SER A 246 2.79 -4.43 -20.43
CA SER A 246 1.88 -3.48 -19.81
C SER A 246 2.41 -2.95 -18.50
N SER A 247 2.16 -1.66 -18.24
CA SER A 247 2.47 -1.01 -16.97
C SER A 247 1.24 -0.32 -16.40
N VAL A 248 1.26 -0.06 -15.10
CA VAL A 248 0.19 0.63 -14.38
C VAL A 248 0.77 1.90 -13.78
N VAL A 249 0.36 3.05 -14.31
CA VAL A 249 0.63 4.35 -13.71
C VAL A 249 -0.28 4.51 -12.51
N GLN A 250 0.28 4.97 -11.39
CA GLN A 250 -0.43 5.15 -10.13
C GLN A 250 -0.27 6.60 -9.67
N VAL A 251 -1.39 7.20 -9.25
CA VAL A 251 -1.45 8.58 -8.76
C VAL A 251 -1.86 8.58 -7.31
N TYR A 252 -0.98 9.12 -6.47
CA TYR A 252 -1.16 9.27 -5.04
C TYR A 252 -1.32 10.74 -4.69
N VAL A 253 -2.13 11.02 -3.67
CA VAL A 253 -2.32 12.37 -3.13
C VAL A 253 -1.79 12.41 -1.71
N HIS A 254 -1.00 13.45 -1.40
CA HIS A 254 -0.61 13.81 -0.04
C HIS A 254 -1.09 15.23 0.27
N ASP A 255 -1.74 15.37 1.41
CA ASP A 255 -2.18 16.67 1.94
C ASP A 255 -1.08 17.20 2.87
N ALA A 256 -0.28 18.14 2.36
CA ALA A 256 0.89 18.67 3.08
C ALA A 256 0.49 19.66 4.19
N SER A 257 -0.73 20.17 4.13
CA SER A 257 -1.27 21.20 5.03
C SER A 257 -2.39 20.68 5.94
N ALA A 258 -2.59 19.36 5.98
CA ALA A 258 -3.69 18.75 6.71
C ALA A 258 -3.70 19.18 8.19
N SER A 259 -4.83 19.70 8.68
CA SER A 259 -5.00 20.00 10.10
C SER A 259 -5.31 18.75 10.93
N ILE A 260 -5.69 17.66 10.26
CA ILE A 260 -6.03 16.38 10.86
C ILE A 260 -5.00 15.29 10.54
N ASP A 261 -5.03 14.23 11.32
CA ASP A 261 -4.18 13.06 11.13
C ASP A 261 -4.55 12.33 9.82
N ARG A 262 -3.63 12.33 8.85
CA ARG A 262 -3.81 11.70 7.53
C ARG A 262 -2.61 10.83 7.15
N PRO A 263 -2.83 9.79 6.32
CA PRO A 263 -1.72 9.04 5.73
C PRO A 263 -0.78 9.94 4.93
N ALA A 264 0.52 9.61 4.94
CA ALA A 264 1.55 10.29 4.17
C ALA A 264 1.32 10.25 2.64
N GLN A 265 0.46 9.33 2.18
CA GLN A 265 -0.12 9.34 0.84
C GLN A 265 -1.30 8.37 0.75
N GLU A 266 -2.15 8.60 -0.24
CA GLU A 266 -3.27 7.74 -0.57
C GLU A 266 -3.41 7.60 -2.09
N LEU A 267 -3.55 6.37 -2.60
CA LEU A 267 -3.86 6.12 -4.01
C LEU A 267 -5.23 6.73 -4.37
N LYS A 268 -5.27 7.61 -5.36
CA LYS A 268 -6.51 8.25 -5.83
C LYS A 268 -6.84 7.98 -7.30
N GLY A 269 -5.93 7.39 -8.06
CA GLY A 269 -6.21 6.95 -9.42
C GLY A 269 -5.09 6.09 -10.00
N PHE A 270 -5.41 5.33 -11.04
CA PHE A 270 -4.43 4.56 -11.79
C PHE A 270 -4.93 4.32 -13.22
N ALA A 271 -4.00 4.06 -14.14
CA ALA A 271 -4.31 3.67 -15.50
C ALA A 271 -3.33 2.59 -15.97
N LYS A 272 -3.84 1.56 -16.64
CA LYS A 272 -3.02 0.50 -17.25
C LYS A 272 -2.86 0.79 -18.74
N VAL A 273 -1.61 0.76 -19.21
CA VAL A 273 -1.26 0.90 -20.63
C VAL A 273 -0.59 -0.37 -21.12
N HIS A 274 -0.79 -0.69 -22.39
CA HIS A 274 -0.03 -1.69 -23.12
C HIS A 274 0.75 -0.98 -24.21
N LEU A 275 2.04 -1.31 -24.33
CA LEU A 275 2.97 -0.64 -25.22
C LEU A 275 3.94 -1.66 -25.82
N ASP A 276 4.12 -1.60 -27.13
CA ASP A 276 5.20 -2.27 -27.83
C ASP A 276 6.55 -1.55 -27.57
N PRO A 277 7.70 -2.19 -27.86
CA PRO A 277 9.01 -1.54 -27.70
C PRO A 277 9.08 -0.18 -28.39
N ASP A 278 9.65 0.81 -27.70
CA ASP A 278 9.75 2.22 -28.11
C ASP A 278 8.43 2.98 -28.26
N GLU A 279 7.26 2.33 -28.05
CA GLU A 279 5.96 2.99 -28.10
C GLU A 279 5.75 3.88 -26.86
N SER A 280 5.01 4.97 -27.04
CA SER A 280 4.56 5.84 -25.95
C SER A 280 3.05 6.07 -26.01
N ALA A 281 2.40 6.11 -24.85
CA ALA A 281 1.01 6.52 -24.73
C ALA A 281 0.84 7.55 -23.61
N THR A 282 -0.12 8.45 -23.81
CA THR A 282 -0.55 9.41 -22.81
C THR A 282 -1.87 8.95 -22.20
N VAL A 283 -1.92 8.93 -20.87
CA VAL A 283 -3.13 8.63 -20.10
C VAL A 283 -3.53 9.82 -19.27
N THR A 284 -4.84 9.99 -19.09
CA THR A 284 -5.43 11.04 -18.26
C THR A 284 -6.19 10.40 -17.11
N ILE A 285 -5.90 10.84 -15.89
CA ILE A 285 -6.47 10.35 -14.65
C ILE A 285 -7.15 11.53 -13.96
N THR A 286 -8.48 11.48 -13.88
CA THR A 286 -9.29 12.52 -13.23
C THR A 286 -9.34 12.27 -11.72
N LEU A 287 -8.98 13.28 -10.95
CA LEU A 287 -9.11 13.33 -9.49
C LEU A 287 -10.29 14.25 -9.14
N ASP A 288 -11.42 13.66 -8.77
CA ASP A 288 -12.58 14.43 -8.30
C ASP A 288 -12.36 14.98 -6.88
N SER A 289 -13.37 15.67 -6.33
CA SER A 289 -13.29 16.25 -4.99
C SER A 289 -13.06 15.25 -3.87
N ARG A 290 -13.47 13.98 -4.05
CA ARG A 290 -13.22 12.92 -3.06
C ARG A 290 -11.78 12.46 -3.05
N ALA A 291 -10.99 12.79 -4.08
CA ALA A 291 -9.55 12.54 -4.07
C ALA A 291 -8.85 13.34 -2.97
N PHE A 292 -9.35 14.54 -2.65
CA PHE A 292 -8.74 15.47 -1.71
C PHE A 292 -9.41 15.44 -0.33
N ALA A 293 -10.67 15.00 -0.28
CA ALA A 293 -11.47 15.04 0.94
C ALA A 293 -11.09 14.00 2.00
N TYR A 294 -11.32 14.37 3.26
CA TYR A 294 -11.40 13.47 4.40
C TYR A 294 -12.81 13.51 5.02
N TRP A 295 -13.16 12.52 5.84
CA TRP A 295 -14.41 12.53 6.57
C TRP A 295 -14.27 13.35 7.86
N SER A 296 -14.95 14.50 7.95
CA SER A 296 -14.96 15.32 9.17
C SER A 296 -16.01 14.80 10.15
N VAL A 297 -15.58 14.41 11.34
CA VAL A 297 -16.49 13.99 12.42
C VAL A 297 -17.29 15.16 13.00
N THR A 298 -16.73 16.37 12.95
CA THR A 298 -17.36 17.61 13.43
C THR A 298 -18.50 18.02 12.50
N GLU A 299 -18.20 18.11 11.20
CA GLU A 299 -19.18 18.50 10.17
C GLU A 299 -20.13 17.35 9.79
N LYS A 300 -19.73 16.10 10.08
CA LYS A 300 -20.43 14.87 9.65
C LYS A 300 -20.61 14.79 8.13
N ASP A 301 -19.60 15.28 7.40
CA ASP A 301 -19.56 15.25 5.94
C ASP A 301 -18.09 15.23 5.44
N TRP A 302 -17.92 15.09 4.14
CA TRP A 302 -16.63 15.18 3.47
C TRP A 302 -16.12 16.62 3.43
N ALA A 303 -14.92 16.82 3.97
CA ALA A 303 -14.24 18.10 4.08
C ALA A 303 -12.96 18.10 3.26
N ILE A 304 -12.67 19.23 2.63
CA ILE A 304 -11.46 19.54 1.86
C ILE A 304 -10.92 20.83 2.43
N GLU A 305 -9.71 20.78 2.95
CA GLU A 305 -9.04 21.96 3.47
C GLU A 305 -8.45 22.78 2.33
N ALA A 306 -8.47 24.10 2.49
CA ALA A 306 -7.71 24.96 1.59
C ALA A 306 -6.22 24.76 1.86
N GLY A 307 -5.41 24.59 0.82
CA GLY A 307 -3.98 24.36 1.01
C GLY A 307 -3.32 23.63 -0.14
N ASP A 308 -2.06 23.28 0.10
CA ASP A 308 -1.21 22.62 -0.88
C ASP A 308 -1.35 21.10 -0.77
N TYR A 309 -1.61 20.49 -1.92
CA TYR A 309 -1.70 19.05 -2.12
C TYR A 309 -0.60 18.61 -3.08
N GLU A 310 0.15 17.60 -2.69
CA GLU A 310 1.10 16.93 -3.57
C GLU A 310 0.40 15.83 -4.37
N ILE A 311 0.57 15.89 -5.68
CA ILE A 311 0.18 14.86 -6.64
C ILE A 311 1.45 14.09 -7.00
N ARG A 312 1.52 12.84 -6.54
CA ARG A 312 2.68 11.96 -6.72
C ARG A 312 2.35 10.90 -7.77
N VAL A 313 3.16 10.82 -8.82
CA VAL A 313 2.95 9.89 -9.93
C VAL A 313 4.09 8.90 -10.00
N GLY A 314 3.76 7.61 -10.12
CA GLY A 314 4.75 6.54 -10.11
C GLY A 314 4.23 5.19 -10.60
N PHE A 315 5.08 4.16 -10.46
CA PHE A 315 4.75 2.77 -10.81
C PHE A 315 4.49 1.88 -9.59
N SER A 316 4.73 2.38 -8.37
CA SER A 316 4.33 1.76 -7.11
C SER A 316 4.22 2.84 -6.02
N SER A 317 3.74 2.49 -4.81
CA SER A 317 3.68 3.47 -3.71
C SER A 317 5.05 3.98 -3.27
N ARG A 318 6.14 3.28 -3.61
CA ARG A 318 7.52 3.67 -3.27
C ARG A 318 8.43 3.82 -4.48
N ASP A 319 7.85 3.88 -5.68
CA ASP A 319 8.55 4.16 -6.93
C ASP A 319 7.86 5.35 -7.59
N ILE A 320 8.10 6.53 -7.02
CA ILE A 320 7.51 7.81 -7.42
C ILE A 320 8.46 8.50 -8.38
N ALA A 321 8.01 8.75 -9.60
CA ALA A 321 8.81 9.38 -10.65
C ALA A 321 8.74 10.91 -10.57
N THR A 322 7.53 11.46 -10.32
CA THR A 322 7.32 12.91 -10.24
C THR A 322 6.39 13.26 -9.08
N THR A 323 6.53 14.50 -8.60
CA THR A 323 5.67 15.08 -7.57
C THR A 323 5.41 16.53 -7.94
N ASP A 324 4.14 16.87 -8.15
CA ASP A 324 3.68 18.23 -8.45
C ASP A 324 2.81 18.73 -7.30
N THR A 325 2.89 20.01 -6.98
CA THR A 325 2.06 20.63 -5.94
C THR A 325 0.96 21.47 -6.58
N ILE A 326 -0.28 21.27 -6.13
CA ILE A 326 -1.43 22.10 -6.48
C ILE A 326 -2.01 22.75 -5.22
N THR A 327 -2.59 23.94 -5.35
CA THR A 327 -3.29 24.61 -4.25
C THR A 327 -4.79 24.53 -4.49
N LEU A 328 -5.54 24.02 -3.52
CA LEU A 328 -7.00 23.91 -3.57
C LEU A 328 -7.67 24.98 -2.70
N ALA A 329 -8.88 25.37 -3.10
CA ALA A 329 -9.67 26.36 -2.37
C ALA A 329 -10.33 25.79 -1.09
N GLY A 330 -10.48 24.46 -1.01
CA GLY A 330 -11.22 23.80 0.04
C GLY A 330 -12.75 23.92 -0.12
N ASN A 331 -13.49 23.17 0.67
CA ASN A 331 -14.96 23.25 0.74
C ASN A 331 -15.48 23.48 2.18
N VAL A 332 -14.59 23.48 3.16
CA VAL A 332 -14.91 23.82 4.55
C VAL A 332 -14.32 25.17 4.91
N GLY A 333 -15.08 25.93 5.72
CA GLY A 333 -14.52 27.08 6.41
C GLY A 333 -13.48 26.63 7.44
N VAL A 334 -12.65 27.57 7.88
CA VAL A 334 -11.67 27.30 8.93
C VAL A 334 -12.45 26.93 10.20
N GLY A 335 -12.10 25.79 10.83
CA GLY A 335 -12.91 25.15 11.87
C GLY A 335 -13.25 26.06 13.06
N THR A 336 -14.33 25.75 13.78
CA THR A 336 -14.76 26.56 14.93
C THR A 336 -13.75 26.54 16.06
N LEU A 337 -13.33 27.72 16.51
CA LEU A 337 -12.45 27.87 17.68
C LEU A 337 -13.25 27.83 18.98
N ASP A 338 -12.71 27.16 20.00
CA ASP A 338 -13.23 27.17 21.36
C ASP A 338 -12.13 27.48 22.40
N ALA A 339 -12.49 27.40 23.69
CA ALA A 339 -11.55 27.65 24.79
C ALA A 339 -10.47 26.56 24.93
N MET A 340 -10.71 25.36 24.38
CA MET A 340 -9.75 24.25 24.35
C MET A 340 -8.86 24.26 23.11
N SER A 341 -9.23 25.00 22.07
CA SER A 341 -8.33 25.32 20.96
C SER A 341 -7.07 26.03 21.46
N THR A 342 -5.94 25.59 20.94
CA THR A 342 -4.60 26.10 21.23
C THR A 342 -4.41 27.50 20.65
N ILE A 343 -3.52 28.28 21.26
CA ILE A 343 -3.17 29.61 20.75
C ILE A 343 -2.63 29.52 19.30
N GLY A 344 -1.96 28.43 18.94
CA GLY A 344 -1.52 28.15 17.57
C GLY A 344 -2.69 28.03 16.59
N GLU A 345 -3.72 27.25 16.93
CA GLU A 345 -4.95 27.13 16.13
C GLU A 345 -5.68 28.48 16.00
N TRP A 346 -5.73 29.26 17.09
CA TRP A 346 -6.28 30.62 17.06
C TRP A 346 -5.53 31.55 16.11
N LEU A 347 -4.19 31.51 16.12
CA LEU A 347 -3.35 32.33 15.25
C LEU A 347 -3.35 31.87 13.79
N ALA A 348 -3.59 30.58 13.53
CA ALA A 348 -3.74 30.04 12.17
C ALA A 348 -5.12 30.33 11.58
N HIS A 349 -6.13 30.60 12.40
CA HIS A 349 -7.49 30.88 11.96
C HIS A 349 -7.63 32.32 11.40
N PRO A 350 -8.24 32.54 10.21
CA PRO A 350 -8.38 33.87 9.62
C PRO A 350 -9.10 34.88 10.52
N VAL A 351 -10.25 34.50 11.09
CA VAL A 351 -10.97 35.33 12.07
C VAL A 351 -10.30 35.33 13.44
N GLY A 352 -9.96 34.15 13.98
CA GLY A 352 -9.31 33.98 15.28
C GLY A 352 -8.02 34.78 15.44
N SER A 353 -7.17 34.85 14.42
CA SER A 353 -5.91 35.58 14.46
C SER A 353 -6.12 37.09 14.57
N ALA A 354 -7.09 37.63 13.83
CA ALA A 354 -7.47 39.03 13.90
C ALA A 354 -8.09 39.38 15.27
N VAL A 355 -9.02 38.54 15.75
CA VAL A 355 -9.73 38.72 17.02
C VAL A 355 -8.77 38.61 18.21
N LEU A 356 -7.92 37.58 18.24
CA LEU A 356 -6.93 37.37 19.29
C LEU A 356 -5.82 38.45 19.23
N GLY A 357 -5.34 38.79 18.04
CA GLY A 357 -4.35 39.83 17.84
C GLY A 357 -4.83 41.20 18.31
N ALA A 358 -6.07 41.57 18.01
CA ALA A 358 -6.69 42.81 18.49
C ALA A 358 -6.81 42.83 20.03
N ALA A 359 -7.20 41.71 20.64
CA ALA A 359 -7.31 41.60 22.09
C ALA A 359 -5.93 41.68 22.79
N MET A 360 -4.91 41.01 22.25
CA MET A 360 -3.55 41.09 22.77
C MET A 360 -2.96 42.51 22.63
N ALA A 361 -3.19 43.16 21.48
CA ALA A 361 -2.77 44.55 21.26
C ALA A 361 -3.44 45.53 22.24
N ALA A 362 -4.73 45.32 22.54
CA ALA A 362 -5.45 46.11 23.54
C ALA A 362 -4.92 45.89 24.97
N ALA A 363 -4.43 44.69 25.28
CA ALA A 363 -3.90 44.34 26.60
C ALA A 363 -2.44 44.78 26.82
N ALA A 364 -1.61 44.86 25.76
CA ALA A 364 -0.16 45.07 25.88
C ALA A 364 0.28 46.52 26.15
N GLY A 365 -0.49 47.54 25.74
CA GLY A 365 -0.09 48.95 25.86
C GLY A 365 1.28 49.29 25.21
N ASP A 366 1.87 50.44 25.54
CA ASP A 366 3.17 50.93 25.00
C ASP A 366 4.42 50.15 25.50
N GLY A 367 4.23 49.00 26.16
CA GLY A 367 5.27 48.31 26.94
C GLY A 367 5.59 46.88 26.52
N ALA A 368 5.29 46.47 25.29
CA ALA A 368 5.48 45.09 24.84
C ALA A 368 6.97 44.68 24.80
N GLN A 369 7.37 43.72 25.66
CA GLN A 369 8.65 43.02 25.53
C GLN A 369 8.56 41.99 24.40
N ALA A 370 9.63 41.88 23.62
CA ALA A 370 9.73 40.89 22.55
C ALA A 370 9.67 39.47 23.12
N VAL A 371 8.64 38.71 22.71
CA VAL A 371 8.48 37.30 23.06
C VAL A 371 9.49 36.48 22.24
N SER A 372 10.31 35.66 22.92
CA SER A 372 11.26 34.79 22.22
C SER A 372 10.55 33.73 21.37
N PRO A 373 11.14 33.26 20.26
CA PRO A 373 10.58 32.17 19.44
C PRO A 373 10.24 30.90 20.24
N GLU A 374 11.06 30.56 21.24
CA GLU A 374 10.85 29.40 22.11
C GLU A 374 9.62 29.57 23.02
N MET A 375 9.39 30.78 23.55
CA MET A 375 8.17 31.09 24.30
C MET A 375 6.92 31.10 23.42
N MET A 376 7.04 31.55 22.16
CA MET A 376 5.92 31.49 21.20
C MET A 376 5.56 30.05 20.84
N ALA A 377 6.55 29.17 20.65
CA ALA A 377 6.30 27.74 20.42
C ALA A 377 5.63 27.08 21.64
N LEU A 378 6.08 27.40 22.86
CA LEU A 378 5.48 26.89 24.09
C LEU A 378 4.05 27.40 24.32
N ALA A 379 3.80 28.68 24.03
CA ALA A 379 2.46 29.27 24.11
C ALA A 379 1.53 28.71 23.04
N GLY A 380 2.05 28.44 21.83
CA GLY A 380 1.30 27.94 20.69
C GLY A 380 0.56 26.63 20.97
N SER A 381 1.12 25.72 21.77
CA SER A 381 0.47 24.45 22.15
C SER A 381 -0.47 24.55 23.37
N MET A 382 -0.58 25.71 24.01
CA MET A 382 -1.45 25.90 25.18
C MET A 382 -2.88 26.25 24.72
N PRO A 383 -3.92 25.58 25.26
CA PRO A 383 -5.31 25.99 25.06
C PRO A 383 -5.54 27.42 25.52
N LEU A 384 -6.28 28.22 24.75
CA LEU A 384 -6.53 29.63 25.08
C LEU A 384 -7.18 29.79 26.47
N GLY A 385 -8.12 28.92 26.82
CA GLY A 385 -8.80 28.91 28.13
C GLY A 385 -7.88 28.66 29.32
N LYS A 386 -6.72 28.01 29.11
CA LYS A 386 -5.74 27.81 30.19
C LYS A 386 -5.06 29.10 30.61
N LEU A 387 -4.95 30.10 29.72
CA LEU A 387 -4.46 31.43 30.13
C LEU A 387 -5.36 32.02 31.21
N ALA A 388 -6.69 31.87 31.10
CA ALA A 388 -7.63 32.32 32.11
C ALA A 388 -7.50 31.52 33.42
N THR A 389 -7.41 30.19 33.33
CA THR A 389 -7.25 29.33 34.53
C THR A 389 -5.97 29.65 35.31
N PHE A 390 -4.87 29.98 34.62
CA PHE A 390 -3.59 30.32 35.25
C PHE A 390 -3.43 31.82 35.56
N GLY A 391 -4.43 32.65 35.26
CA GLY A 391 -4.39 34.10 35.51
C GLY A 391 -3.37 34.85 34.62
N LEU A 392 -3.07 34.30 33.44
CA LEU A 392 -2.09 34.82 32.49
C LEU A 392 -2.73 35.85 31.54
N GLY A 393 -3.16 36.99 32.10
CA GLY A 393 -3.49 38.19 31.31
C GLY A 393 -4.83 38.19 30.56
N ILE A 394 -5.65 37.15 30.69
CA ILE A 394 -7.01 37.08 30.16
C ILE A 394 -7.95 36.42 31.19
N THR A 395 -9.23 36.80 31.23
CA THR A 395 -10.25 36.19 32.10
C THR A 395 -11.09 35.14 31.37
N GLU A 396 -11.82 34.29 32.10
CA GLU A 396 -12.73 33.30 31.49
C GLU A 396 -13.80 34.00 30.63
N GLU A 397 -14.34 35.12 31.11
CA GLU A 397 -15.31 35.94 30.37
C GLU A 397 -14.73 36.49 29.05
N GLN A 398 -13.46 36.91 29.05
CA GLN A 398 -12.79 37.36 27.83
C GLN A 398 -12.55 36.21 26.85
N VAL A 399 -12.24 35.01 27.34
CA VAL A 399 -12.13 33.82 26.47
C VAL A 399 -13.47 33.49 25.82
N GLU A 400 -14.58 33.52 26.56
CA GLU A 400 -15.93 33.33 26.01
C GLU A 400 -16.27 34.38 24.94
N GLN A 401 -15.91 35.65 25.18
CA GLN A 401 -16.11 36.73 24.21
C GLN A 401 -15.30 36.54 22.94
N LEU A 402 -14.04 36.11 23.05
CA LEU A 402 -13.21 35.78 21.89
C LEU A 402 -13.82 34.64 21.09
N VAL A 403 -14.25 33.56 21.75
CA VAL A 403 -14.90 32.40 21.12
C VAL A 403 -16.15 32.84 20.37
N ALA A 404 -17.00 33.63 21.00
CA ALA A 404 -18.22 34.15 20.37
C ALA A 404 -17.93 35.07 19.17
N ALA A 405 -16.85 35.86 19.23
CA ALA A 405 -16.44 36.73 18.13
C ALA A 405 -15.82 35.94 16.96
N ALA A 406 -15.05 34.89 17.24
CA ALA A 406 -14.47 34.02 16.22
C ALA A 406 -15.52 33.17 15.49
N ALA A 407 -16.67 32.92 16.13
CA ALA A 407 -17.80 32.19 15.53
C ALA A 407 -18.66 33.03 14.56
N GLN A 408 -18.40 34.35 14.44
CA GLN A 408 -19.12 35.21 13.49
C GLN A 408 -18.45 35.13 12.10
N PRO A 409 -19.23 35.07 11.00
CA PRO A 409 -18.67 35.08 9.66
C PRO A 409 -17.88 36.37 9.41
N ALA A 410 -16.70 36.23 8.80
CA ALA A 410 -15.88 37.37 8.38
C ALA A 410 -16.69 38.26 7.43
N SER A 411 -16.91 39.52 7.83
CA SER A 411 -17.65 40.52 7.04
C SER A 411 -16.90 41.01 5.83
#